data_AF-A0A1K2IS70-F1
#
_entry.id   AF-A0A1K2IS70-F1
#
_cell.length_a   1.000
_cell.length_b   1.000
_cell.length_c   1.000
_cell.angle_alpha   90.00
_cell.angle_beta   90.00
_cell.angle_gamma   90.00
#
_symmetry.space_group_name_H-M   'P 1'
#
loop_
_entity.id
_entity.type
_entity.pdbx_description
1 polymer ?
#
loop_
_entity_poly.entity_id
_entity_poly.type
_entity_poly.pdbx_seq_one_letter_code
_entity_poly.pdbx_strand_id
1 'polypeptide(L)'
;MKATKEQIIEIGCKIVKDIYKDEYLENTIVVKQRKVNLYFPNNSSEYYEHDGWLFMVDSTHSYGDMNDSHLIDILDTGEPVNLSIASGDGGNSSSKAIIKSLTGKYIVIDREDYFKHHNFDFTKKEFVKRKF
;
A
#
# COMPACT_ATOMS: atom_id res chain seq x y z
N MET A 1 9.26 4.72 -15.77
CA MET A 1 9.00 6.14 -15.48
C MET A 1 8.47 6.20 -14.07
N LYS A 2 8.98 7.10 -13.21
CA LYS A 2 8.46 7.22 -11.84
C LYS A 2 7.07 7.86 -11.85
N ALA A 3 6.17 7.38 -11.02
CA ALA A 3 4.82 7.92 -10.84
C ALA A 3 4.87 9.31 -10.18
N THR A 4 4.01 10.22 -10.64
CA THR A 4 3.86 11.55 -10.03
C THR A 4 2.99 11.49 -8.78
N LYS A 5 3.05 12.54 -7.93
CA LYS A 5 2.21 12.62 -6.73
C LYS A 5 0.71 12.51 -7.06
N GLU A 6 0.29 13.13 -8.16
CA GLU A 6 -1.10 13.11 -8.64
C GLU A 6 -1.52 11.69 -9.04
N GLN A 7 -0.66 10.97 -9.76
CA GLN A 7 -0.90 9.57 -10.10
C GLN A 7 -1.00 8.70 -8.84
N ILE A 8 -0.18 8.96 -7.82
CA ILE A 8 -0.25 8.27 -6.53
C ILE A 8 -1.58 8.54 -5.81
N ILE A 9 -2.08 9.78 -5.85
CA ILE A 9 -3.40 10.13 -5.31
C ILE A 9 -4.49 9.35 -6.05
N GLU A 10 -4.48 9.36 -7.39
CA GLU A 10 -5.46 8.63 -8.20
C GLU A 10 -5.45 7.12 -7.91
N ILE A 11 -4.27 6.53 -7.79
CA ILE A 11 -4.09 5.12 -7.43
C ILE A 11 -4.66 4.85 -6.04
N GLY A 12 -4.27 5.63 -5.04
CA GLY A 12 -4.73 5.47 -3.65
C GLY A 12 -6.25 5.58 -3.52
N CYS A 13 -6.85 6.63 -4.07
CA CYS A 13 -8.29 6.84 -4.10
C CYS A 13 -9.04 5.69 -4.79
N LYS A 14 -8.50 5.19 -5.89
CA LYS A 14 -9.09 4.04 -6.60
C LYS A 14 -9.00 2.74 -5.79
N ILE A 15 -7.90 2.51 -5.09
CA ILE A 15 -7.73 1.34 -4.22
C ILE A 15 -8.76 1.37 -3.08
N VAL A 16 -8.93 2.50 -2.41
CA VAL A 16 -9.93 2.64 -1.33
C VAL A 16 -11.33 2.31 -1.86
N LYS A 17 -11.70 2.88 -3.01
CA LYS A 17 -13.00 2.63 -3.65
C LYS A 17 -13.19 1.18 -4.09
N ASP A 18 -12.18 0.55 -4.68
CA ASP A 18 -12.29 -0.81 -5.21
C ASP A 18 -12.32 -1.88 -4.09
N ILE A 19 -11.54 -1.67 -3.02
CA ILE A 19 -11.34 -2.67 -1.95
C ILE A 19 -12.33 -2.49 -0.80
N TYR A 20 -12.43 -1.28 -0.26
CA TYR A 20 -13.31 -1.01 0.89
C TYR A 20 -14.72 -0.66 0.46
N LYS A 21 -14.86 -0.09 -0.75
CA LYS A 21 -16.13 0.51 -1.21
C LYS A 21 -16.63 1.61 -0.26
N ASP A 22 -15.70 2.20 0.50
CA ASP A 22 -15.98 3.26 1.46
C ASP A 22 -15.95 4.63 0.80
N GLU A 23 -16.71 5.55 1.39
CA GLU A 23 -16.53 6.98 1.18
C GLU A 23 -15.36 7.48 2.05
N TYR A 24 -14.60 8.43 1.53
CA TYR A 24 -13.45 9.01 2.21
C TYR A 24 -13.45 10.52 2.12
N LEU A 25 -12.80 11.16 3.08
CA LEU A 25 -12.72 12.61 3.19
C LEU A 25 -11.56 13.12 2.33
N GLU A 26 -11.83 13.59 1.12
CA GLU A 26 -10.79 14.03 0.17
C GLU A 26 -9.83 15.10 0.74
N ASN A 27 -10.32 15.97 1.62
CA ASN A 27 -9.52 16.99 2.28
C ASN A 27 -8.49 16.44 3.30
N THR A 28 -8.57 15.15 3.62
CA THR A 28 -7.63 14.44 4.51
C THR A 28 -6.53 13.70 3.75
N ILE A 29 -6.53 13.73 2.42
CA ILE A 29 -5.54 13.03 1.60
C ILE A 29 -4.13 13.54 1.92
N VAL A 30 -3.27 12.63 2.35
CA VAL A 30 -1.85 12.86 2.58
C VAL A 30 -1.04 11.94 1.69
N VAL A 31 -0.10 12.51 0.93
CA VAL A 31 0.87 11.76 0.13
C VAL A 31 2.29 12.20 0.47
N LYS A 32 3.11 11.26 0.93
CA LYS A 32 4.50 11.49 1.37
C LYS A 32 5.45 10.50 0.71
N GLN A 33 6.56 10.99 0.17
CA GLN A 33 7.63 10.11 -0.30
C GLN A 33 8.26 9.38 0.89
N ARG A 34 8.54 8.08 0.74
CA ARG A 34 9.24 7.28 1.74
C ARG A 34 9.92 6.07 1.11
N LYS A 35 10.75 5.39 1.89
CA LYS A 35 11.14 4.01 1.59
C LYS A 35 9.96 3.09 1.93
N VAL A 36 9.52 2.31 0.93
CA VAL A 36 8.50 1.29 1.05
C VAL A 36 9.17 -0.04 1.35
N ASN A 37 8.66 -0.76 2.35
CA ASN A 37 9.24 -2.02 2.81
C ASN A 37 8.52 -3.19 2.16
N LEU A 38 9.28 -4.05 1.48
CA LEU A 38 8.85 -5.30 0.91
C LEU A 38 9.28 -6.44 1.83
N TYR A 39 8.32 -6.93 2.63
CA TYR A 39 8.52 -8.09 3.49
C TYR A 39 8.27 -9.35 2.69
N PHE A 40 9.21 -10.29 2.68
CA PHE A 40 9.00 -11.55 2.00
C PHE A 40 8.19 -12.51 2.86
N PRO A 41 7.30 -13.32 2.26
CA PRO A 41 6.69 -14.43 2.96
C PRO A 41 7.77 -15.39 3.44
N ASN A 42 7.62 -15.88 4.67
CA ASN A 42 8.53 -16.85 5.29
C ASN A 42 9.97 -16.36 5.50
N ASN A 43 10.21 -15.05 5.46
CA ASN A 43 11.51 -14.45 5.76
C ASN A 43 11.45 -13.55 7.00
N SER A 44 11.91 -14.07 8.14
CA SER A 44 11.87 -13.39 9.44
C SER A 44 13.10 -12.54 9.75
N SER A 45 14.10 -12.51 8.86
CA SER A 45 15.41 -11.89 9.16
C SER A 45 15.80 -10.73 8.23
N GLU A 46 15.04 -10.49 7.16
CA GLU A 46 15.35 -9.47 6.16
C GLU A 46 14.10 -8.96 5.42
N TYR A 47 14.23 -7.75 4.87
CA TYR A 47 13.26 -7.11 3.98
C TYR A 47 13.99 -6.28 2.91
N TYR A 48 13.28 -5.85 1.88
CA TYR A 48 13.84 -4.94 0.88
C TYR A 48 13.18 -3.57 0.98
N GLU A 49 13.97 -2.51 0.86
CA GLU A 49 13.48 -1.14 0.72
C GLU A 49 13.51 -0.74 -0.75
N HIS A 50 12.49 -0.01 -1.17
CA HIS A 50 12.44 0.65 -2.48
C HIS A 50 11.92 2.08 -2.34
N ASP A 51 12.27 2.96 -3.29
CA ASP A 51 11.64 4.28 -3.36
C ASP A 51 10.14 4.14 -3.61
N GLY A 52 9.35 4.97 -2.93
CA GLY A 52 7.92 5.00 -3.12
C GLY A 52 7.24 6.08 -2.30
N TRP A 53 5.98 5.83 -1.99
CA TRP A 53 5.05 6.78 -1.44
C TRP A 53 4.16 6.10 -0.39
N LEU A 54 3.87 6.83 0.67
CA LEU A 54 2.74 6.57 1.54
C LEU A 54 1.59 7.44 1.05
N PHE A 55 0.47 6.81 0.72
CA PHE A 55 -0.83 7.44 0.58
C PHE A 55 -1.63 7.17 1.85
N MET A 56 -2.31 8.20 2.36
CA MET A 56 -3.21 8.09 3.50
C MET A 56 -4.47 8.92 3.24
N VAL A 57 -5.62 8.39 3.64
CA VAL A 57 -6.89 9.12 3.62
C VAL A 57 -7.80 8.61 4.74
N ASP A 58 -8.54 9.51 5.36
CA ASP A 58 -9.52 9.15 6.38
C ASP A 58 -10.84 8.73 5.72
N SER A 59 -11.41 7.66 6.23
CA SER A 59 -12.77 7.23 5.89
C SER A 59 -13.80 8.20 6.49
N THR A 60 -15.02 8.14 5.98
CA THR A 60 -16.16 8.82 6.63
C THR A 60 -16.67 8.07 7.86
N HIS A 61 -16.22 6.83 8.07
CA HIS A 61 -16.56 6.03 9.24
C HIS A 61 -15.76 6.51 10.45
N SER A 62 -16.44 6.67 11.59
CA SER A 62 -15.83 7.09 12.85
C SER A 62 -16.08 6.08 13.95
N TYR A 63 -15.05 5.84 14.76
CA TYR A 63 -15.13 5.14 16.04
C TYR A 63 -14.86 6.15 17.17
N GLY A 64 -15.92 6.61 17.82
CA GLY A 64 -15.83 7.70 18.79
C GLY A 64 -15.43 9.01 18.11
N ASP A 65 -14.34 9.62 18.57
CA ASP A 65 -13.84 10.91 18.06
C ASP A 65 -12.79 10.76 16.93
N MET A 66 -12.52 9.54 16.46
CA MET A 66 -11.50 9.27 15.45
C MET A 66 -12.10 8.56 14.23
N ASN A 67 -11.69 9.01 13.03
CA ASN A 67 -12.00 8.32 11.79
C ASN A 67 -10.99 7.20 11.56
N ASP A 68 -11.42 6.11 10.92
CA ASP A 68 -10.47 5.10 10.44
C ASP A 68 -9.66 5.70 9.28
N SER A 69 -8.34 5.54 9.31
CA SER A 69 -7.46 5.97 8.22
C SER A 69 -7.04 4.77 7.36
N HIS A 70 -7.14 4.88 6.05
CA HIS A 70 -6.56 3.94 5.11
C HIS A 70 -5.13 4.37 4.77
N LEU A 71 -4.17 3.47 4.93
CA LEU A 71 -2.77 3.69 4.60
C LEU A 71 -2.34 2.70 3.53
N ILE A 72 -1.72 3.22 2.48
CA ILE A 72 -1.30 2.45 1.30
C ILE A 72 0.14 2.80 0.99
N ASP A 73 1.01 1.79 0.98
CA ASP A 73 2.36 1.94 0.44
C ASP A 73 2.35 1.62 -1.06
N ILE A 74 2.91 2.53 -1.86
CA ILE A 74 2.94 2.45 -3.32
C ILE A 74 4.39 2.69 -3.78
N LEU A 75 4.96 1.79 -4.57
CA LEU A 75 6.30 1.96 -5.13
C LEU A 75 6.35 3.19 -6.04
N ASP A 76 7.55 3.73 -6.28
CA ASP A 76 7.72 4.85 -7.21
C ASP A 76 7.37 4.48 -8.65
N THR A 77 7.17 3.19 -8.97
CA THR A 77 6.60 2.68 -10.22
C THR A 77 5.08 2.85 -10.31
N GLY A 78 4.40 3.21 -9.22
CA GLY A 78 2.94 3.24 -9.09
C GLY A 78 2.33 1.89 -8.67
N GLU A 79 3.16 0.90 -8.37
CA GLU A 79 2.73 -0.42 -7.96
C GLU A 79 2.36 -0.44 -6.47
N PRO A 80 1.10 -0.72 -6.12
CA PRO A 80 0.71 -0.78 -4.71
C PRO A 80 1.27 -2.05 -4.07
N VAL A 81 1.64 -1.94 -2.79
CA VAL A 81 2.29 -3.01 -2.04
C VAL A 81 1.43 -3.44 -0.89
N ASN A 82 1.25 -2.54 0.08
CA ASN A 82 0.69 -2.87 1.38
C ASN A 82 -0.55 -2.01 1.65
N LEU A 83 -1.49 -2.61 2.37
CA LEU A 83 -2.72 -1.96 2.79
C LEU A 83 -2.89 -2.18 4.29
N SER A 84 -3.04 -1.09 5.03
CA SER A 84 -3.36 -1.12 6.45
C SER A 84 -4.45 -0.11 6.75
N ILE A 85 -5.37 -0.49 7.62
CA ILE A 85 -6.31 0.46 8.25
C ILE A 85 -5.73 0.77 9.62
N ALA A 86 -5.49 2.04 9.91
CA ALA A 86 -5.28 2.46 11.29
C ALA A 86 -6.66 2.73 11.88
N SER A 87 -7.23 1.73 12.54
CA SER A 87 -8.47 1.91 13.29
C SER A 87 -8.19 2.36 14.71
N GLY A 88 -9.14 3.06 15.34
CA GLY A 88 -9.07 3.45 16.75
C GLY A 88 -8.83 2.27 17.71
N ASP A 89 -9.21 1.06 17.29
CA ASP A 89 -9.05 -0.20 18.04
C ASP A 89 -7.72 -0.93 17.78
N GLY A 90 -6.79 -0.36 17.02
CA GLY A 90 -5.43 -0.90 16.87
C GLY A 90 -5.28 -2.11 15.94
N GLY A 91 -6.20 -2.28 14.97
CA GLY A 91 -6.09 -3.33 13.96
C GLY A 91 -4.92 -3.09 13.00
N ASN A 92 -4.06 -4.09 12.78
CA ASN A 92 -2.96 -4.02 11.83
C ASN A 92 -3.02 -5.23 10.89
N SER A 93 -3.58 -5.10 9.69
CA SER A 93 -3.68 -6.21 8.73
C SER A 93 -2.41 -6.33 7.88
N SER A 94 -1.31 -6.74 8.49
CA SER A 94 0.02 -6.80 7.87
C SER A 94 0.28 -8.05 6.99
N SER A 95 -0.74 -8.84 6.63
CA SER A 95 -0.58 -10.08 5.82
C SER A 95 -1.04 -9.97 4.37
N LYS A 96 -1.62 -8.82 3.99
CA LYS A 96 -2.32 -8.61 2.72
C LYS A 96 -1.55 -7.66 1.81
N ALA A 97 -1.62 -7.90 0.51
CA ALA A 97 -1.01 -7.07 -0.53
C ALA A 97 -2.05 -6.72 -1.61
N ILE A 98 -1.79 -5.67 -2.40
CA ILE A 98 -2.74 -5.16 -3.39
C ILE A 98 -2.23 -5.42 -4.80
N ILE A 99 -3.09 -5.95 -5.67
CA ILE A 99 -2.81 -6.07 -7.11
C ILE A 99 -3.91 -5.46 -7.95
N LYS A 100 -3.58 -5.05 -9.18
CA LYS A 100 -4.56 -4.69 -10.19
C LYS A 100 -5.00 -5.94 -10.95
N SER A 101 -6.26 -6.32 -10.81
CA SER A 101 -6.85 -7.45 -11.54
C SER A 101 -6.91 -7.21 -13.05
N LEU A 102 -7.13 -8.27 -13.83
CA LEU A 102 -7.35 -8.21 -15.29
C LEU A 102 -8.53 -7.31 -15.69
N THR A 103 -9.50 -7.11 -14.80
CA THR A 103 -10.65 -6.22 -15.02
C THR A 103 -10.34 -4.74 -14.74
N GLY A 104 -9.10 -4.43 -14.34
CA GLY A 104 -8.65 -3.08 -14.02
C GLY A 104 -9.03 -2.58 -12.62
N LYS A 105 -9.69 -3.43 -11.80
CA LYS A 105 -9.97 -3.17 -10.38
C LYS A 105 -8.84 -3.63 -9.48
N TYR A 106 -8.59 -2.92 -8.39
CA TYR A 106 -7.68 -3.38 -7.35
C TYR A 106 -8.35 -4.43 -6.45
N ILE A 107 -7.59 -5.46 -6.09
CA ILE A 107 -8.02 -6.52 -5.18
C ILE A 107 -6.91 -6.79 -4.16
N VAL A 108 -7.32 -7.35 -3.02
CA VAL A 108 -6.40 -7.82 -2.00
C VAL A 108 -6.08 -9.29 -2.24
N ILE A 109 -4.81 -9.64 -2.14
CA ILE A 109 -4.32 -11.02 -2.17
C ILE A 109 -3.38 -11.26 -0.99
N ASP A 110 -3.12 -12.53 -0.71
CA ASP A 110 -2.09 -12.88 0.25
C ASP A 110 -0.70 -12.49 -0.26
N ARG A 111 0.17 -12.09 0.66
CA ARG A 111 1.52 -11.64 0.32
C ARG A 111 2.33 -12.72 -0.41
N GLU A 112 2.12 -14.01 -0.10
CA GLU A 112 2.73 -15.12 -0.84
C GLU A 112 2.41 -15.08 -2.33
N ASP A 113 1.14 -14.87 -2.67
CA ASP A 113 0.70 -14.82 -4.05
C ASP A 113 1.13 -13.52 -4.74
N TYR A 114 1.24 -12.43 -3.99
CA TYR A 114 1.80 -11.17 -4.49
C TYR A 114 3.21 -11.34 -5.06
N PHE A 115 4.12 -11.96 -4.31
CA PHE A 115 5.49 -12.19 -4.80
C PHE A 115 5.58 -13.28 -5.89
N LYS A 116 4.61 -14.19 -5.99
CA LYS A 116 4.54 -15.14 -7.12
C LYS A 116 4.10 -14.47 -8.41
N HIS A 117 3.19 -13.49 -8.32
CA HIS A 117 2.62 -12.81 -9.48
C HIS A 117 3.41 -11.57 -9.92
N HIS A 118 4.13 -10.95 -9.00
CA HIS A 118 4.99 -9.81 -9.29
C HIS A 118 6.44 -10.26 -9.46
N ASN A 119 6.90 -10.23 -10.73
CA ASN A 119 8.26 -10.60 -11.10
C ASN A 119 9.25 -9.46 -10.76
N PHE A 120 9.40 -9.17 -9.48
CA PHE A 120 10.35 -8.19 -8.98
C PHE A 120 11.78 -8.66 -9.26
N ASP A 121 12.54 -7.83 -9.95
CA ASP A 121 13.96 -8.07 -10.17
C ASP A 121 14.78 -7.42 -9.05
N PHE A 122 14.93 -8.16 -7.96
CA PHE A 122 15.71 -7.74 -6.78
C PHE A 122 17.21 -7.62 -7.03
N THR A 123 17.70 -8.02 -8.21
CA THR A 123 19.10 -7.78 -8.59
C THR A 123 19.33 -6.32 -8.99
N LYS A 124 18.26 -5.56 -9.23
CA LYS A 124 18.34 -4.13 -9.53
C LYS A 124 18.75 -3.33 -8.31
N LYS A 125 19.63 -2.36 -8.53
CA LYS A 125 20.21 -1.47 -7.49
C LYS A 125 19.19 -0.65 -6.69
N GLU A 126 17.97 -0.54 -7.21
CA GLU A 126 16.87 0.22 -6.63
C GLU A 126 16.21 -0.52 -5.45
N PHE A 127 16.41 -1.83 -5.31
CA PHE A 127 16.07 -2.60 -4.12
C PHE A 127 17.26 -2.67 -3.15
N VAL A 128 17.09 -2.16 -1.93
CA VAL A 128 18.11 -2.20 -0.88
C VAL A 128 17.74 -3.27 0.14
N LYS A 129 18.55 -4.32 0.22
CA LYS A 129 18.37 -5.40 1.20
C LYS A 129 18.70 -4.91 2.61
N ARG A 130 17.80 -5.16 3.56
CA ARG A 130 17.92 -4.80 4.99
C ARG A 130 17.71 -6.01 5.87
N LYS A 131 18.32 -5.98 7.06
CA LYS A 131 18.03 -6.92 8.17
C LYS A 131 17.12 -6.22 9.19
N PHE A 132 16.31 -6.99 9.92
CA PHE A 132 15.50 -6.47 11.02
C PHE A 132 16.36 -5.94 12.17
#